data_AF-A0A0K2RP18-F1
#
_entry.id   AF-A0A0K2RP18-F1
#
_cell.length_a   1.000
_cell.length_b   1.000
_cell.length_c   1.000
_cell.angle_alpha   90.00
_cell.angle_beta   90.00
_cell.angle_gamma   90.00
#
_symmetry.space_group_name_H-M   'P 1'
#
loop_
_entity.id
_entity.type
_entity.pdbx_description
1 polymer ?
#
loop_
_entity_poly.entity_id
_entity_poly.type
_entity_poly.pdbx_seq_one_letter_code
_entity_poly.pdbx_strand_id
1 'polypeptide(L)' 'MYSFTGGKVLNGQSAAIAAIYLMDDGKDKTKDGGIPVKMLTKDESGETAVHKSAGKYYIDVTAANFDGWTISVEEKQ' A
#
# COMPACT_ATOMS: atom_id res chain seq x y z
N MET A 1 4.14 -1.82 8.80
CA MET A 1 5.28 -2.26 7.96
C MET A 1 4.78 -2.72 6.60
N TYR A 2 5.52 -2.44 5.53
CA TYR A 2 5.26 -2.95 4.18
C TYR A 2 6.52 -3.61 3.61
N SER A 3 6.33 -4.63 2.77
CA SER A 3 7.39 -5.26 2.00
C SER A 3 6.85 -5.68 0.63
N PHE A 4 7.54 -5.28 -0.43
CA PHE A 4 7.27 -5.67 -1.82
C PHE A 4 8.56 -6.25 -2.41
N THR A 5 8.44 -7.37 -3.12
CA THR A 5 9.59 -8.14 -3.65
C THR A 5 9.36 -8.54 -5.11
N GLY A 6 10.45 -8.77 -5.84
CA GLY A 6 10.38 -9.23 -7.23
C GLY A 6 9.77 -8.22 -8.20
N GLY A 7 10.06 -6.93 -8.02
CA GLY A 7 9.58 -5.89 -8.93
C GLY A 7 10.13 -6.09 -10.35
N LYS A 8 9.26 -6.34 -11.34
CA LYS A 8 9.70 -6.58 -12.71
C LYS A 8 10.34 -5.33 -13.32
N VAL A 9 11.44 -5.54 -14.04
CA VAL A 9 12.12 -4.54 -14.86
C VAL A 9 11.93 -4.90 -16.33
N LEU A 10 11.46 -3.96 -17.14
CA LEU A 10 11.29 -4.09 -18.58
C LEU A 10 12.13 -3.01 -19.27
N ASN A 11 12.99 -3.41 -20.22
CA ASN A 11 13.86 -2.48 -20.96
C ASN A 11 14.70 -1.56 -20.05
N GLY A 12 15.15 -2.07 -18.90
CA GLY A 12 15.95 -1.31 -17.93
C GLY A 12 15.16 -0.31 -17.07
N GLN A 13 13.83 -0.26 -17.22
CA GLN A 13 12.96 0.57 -16.41
C GLN A 13 12.06 -0.31 -15.53
N SER A 14 11.73 0.15 -14.33
CA SER A 14 10.79 -0.59 -13.51
C SER A 14 9.40 -0.58 -14.14
N ALA A 15 8.80 -1.76 -14.21
CA ALA A 15 7.40 -1.96 -14.58
C ALA A 15 6.53 -2.30 -13.36
N ALA A 16 7.12 -2.34 -12.16
CA ALA A 16 6.42 -2.58 -10.92
C ALA A 16 5.69 -1.33 -10.44
N ILE A 17 4.45 -1.49 -9.96
CA ILE A 17 3.69 -0.42 -9.33
C ILE A 17 2.84 -0.95 -8.19
N ALA A 18 2.91 -0.30 -7.04
CA ALA A 18 2.03 -0.57 -5.92
C ALA A 18 1.56 0.72 -5.26
N ALA A 19 0.36 0.66 -4.72
CA ALA A 19 -0.28 1.74 -4.01
C ALA A 19 -1.01 1.17 -2.80
N ILE A 20 -0.73 1.76 -1.63
CA ILE A 20 -1.36 1.42 -0.36
C ILE A 20 -2.20 2.61 0.07
N TYR A 21 -3.47 2.37 0.36
CA TYR A 21 -4.40 3.35 0.89
C TYR A 21 -5.01 2.89 2.20
N LEU A 22 -5.27 3.84 3.09
CA LEU A 22 -6.15 3.63 4.24
C LEU A 22 -7.54 4.13 3.87
N MET A 23 -8.54 3.29 4.13
CA MET A 23 -9.93 3.51 3.77
C MET A 23 -10.82 3.42 5.02
N ASP A 24 -11.84 4.27 5.10
CA ASP A 24 -12.92 4.08 6.07
C ASP A 24 -13.75 2.85 5.67
N ASP A 25 -14.23 2.09 6.65
CA ASP A 25 -15.06 0.91 6.42
C ASP A 25 -16.30 1.24 5.56
N GLY A 26 -16.56 0.41 4.55
CA GLY A 26 -17.69 0.56 3.62
C GLY A 26 -17.54 1.59 2.50
N LYS A 27 -16.42 2.33 2.41
CA LYS A 27 -16.16 3.26 1.29
C LYS A 27 -15.55 2.56 0.08
N ASP A 28 -15.66 3.19 -1.10
CA ASP A 28 -15.02 2.75 -2.34
C ASP A 28 -13.96 3.76 -2.77
N LYS A 29 -12.73 3.28 -2.99
CA LYS A 29 -11.59 4.16 -3.35
C LYS A 29 -11.82 4.99 -4.61
N THR A 30 -12.51 4.45 -5.61
CA THR A 30 -12.75 5.13 -6.89
C THR A 30 -13.83 6.21 -6.80
N LYS A 31 -14.78 6.06 -5.86
CA LYS A 31 -15.90 6.98 -5.67
C LYS A 31 -15.63 8.02 -4.59
N ASP A 32 -15.05 7.58 -3.47
CA ASP A 32 -14.92 8.37 -2.24
C ASP A 32 -13.50 8.88 -2.01
N GLY A 33 -12.52 8.39 -2.78
CA GLY A 33 -11.10 8.62 -2.54
C GLY A 33 -10.56 7.83 -1.35
N GLY A 34 -9.33 8.11 -0.93
CA GLY A 34 -8.69 7.42 0.18
C GLY A 34 -7.44 8.16 0.65
N ILE A 35 -6.94 7.82 1.84
CA ILE A 35 -5.71 8.42 2.36
C ILE A 35 -4.51 7.65 1.77
N PRO A 36 -3.69 8.27 0.90
CA PRO A 36 -2.53 7.59 0.35
C PRO A 36 -1.49 7.37 1.44
N VAL A 37 -1.09 6.10 1.64
CA VAL A 37 -0.11 5.71 2.66
C VAL A 37 1.27 5.54 2.04
N LYS A 38 1.35 4.89 0.88
CA LYS A 38 2.61 4.68 0.16
C LYS A 38 2.35 4.37 -1.31
N MET A 39 3.19 4.91 -2.18
CA MET A 39 3.30 4.54 -3.59
C MET A 39 4.70 3.96 -3.81
N LEU A 40 4.79 2.86 -4.56
CA LEU A 40 6.05 2.19 -4.86
C LEU A 40 6.14 1.90 -6.36
N THR A 41 7.34 2.04 -6.89
CA THR A 41 7.66 1.72 -8.29
C THR A 41 8.79 0.70 -8.40
N LYS A 42 9.18 0.05 -7.30
CA LYS A 42 10.21 -1.01 -7.25
C LYS A 42 10.03 -1.83 -5.97
N ASP A 43 10.76 -2.93 -5.86
CA ASP A 43 10.87 -3.68 -4.61
C ASP A 43 11.44 -2.77 -3.49
N GLU A 44 10.78 -2.81 -2.35
CA GLU A 44 11.09 -1.97 -1.21
C GLU A 44 10.39 -2.52 0.04
N SER A 45 11.04 -2.37 1.19
CA SER A 45 10.43 -2.61 2.49
C SER A 45 10.65 -1.41 3.40
N GLY A 46 9.70 -1.16 4.29
CA GLY A 46 9.83 -0.11 5.27
C GLY A 46 8.64 -0.01 6.21
N GLU A 47 8.63 1.09 6.96
CA GLU A 47 7.56 1.46 7.87
C GLU A 47 7.00 2.83 7.47
N THR A 48 5.72 3.02 7.76
CA THR A 48 5.06 4.32 7.74
C THR A 48 4.00 4.31 8.82
N ALA A 49 3.64 5.50 9.29
CA ALA A 49 2.64 5.70 10.33
C ALA A 49 1.50 6.56 9.79
N VAL A 50 0.29 6.30 10.28
CA VAL A 50 -0.89 7.10 9.99
C VAL A 50 -1.51 7.54 11.32
N HIS A 51 -1.78 8.83 11.44
CA HIS A 51 -2.52 9.39 12.57
C HIS A 51 -3.97 9.60 12.14
N LYS A 52 -4.89 8.96 12.85
CA LYS A 52 -6.32 8.98 12.54
C LYS A 52 -7.13 8.95 13.84
N SER A 53 -8.39 9.35 13.76
CA SER A 53 -9.34 9.18 14.86
C SER A 53 -9.70 7.70 15.06
N ALA A 54 -10.28 7.38 16.23
CA ALA A 54 -10.84 6.05 16.47
C ALA A 54 -11.95 5.74 15.45
N GLY A 55 -11.98 4.51 14.94
CA GLY A 55 -12.94 4.09 13.92
C GLY A 55 -12.60 2.74 13.29
N LYS A 56 -13.42 2.31 12.33
CA LYS A 56 -13.19 1.10 11.54
C LYS A 56 -12.62 1.45 10.18
N TYR A 57 -11.56 0.76 9.81
CA TYR A 57 -10.79 1.04 8.60
C TYR A 57 -10.32 -0.25 7.97
N TYR A 58 -10.03 -0.21 6.67
CA TYR A 58 -9.34 -1.28 5.97
C TYR A 58 -8.19 -0.72 5.14
N ILE A 59 -7.23 -1.60 4.81
CA ILE A 59 -6.13 -1.27 3.90
C ILE A 59 -6.52 -1.75 2.50
N ASP A 60 -6.49 -0.84 1.55
CA ASP A 60 -6.62 -1.14 0.12
C ASP A 60 -5.23 -1.18 -0.52
N VAL A 61 -4.84 -2.34 -1.06
CA VAL A 61 -3.57 -2.52 -1.76
C VAL A 61 -3.85 -2.83 -3.22
N THR A 62 -3.35 -1.98 -4.11
CA THR A 62 -3.28 -2.28 -5.54
C THR A 62 -1.82 -2.49 -5.90
N ALA A 63 -1.47 -3.65 -6.43
CA ALA A 63 -0.09 -3.98 -6.80
C ALA A 63 -0.04 -4.75 -8.11
N ALA A 64 0.94 -4.44 -8.96
CA ALA A 64 1.18 -5.11 -10.22
C ALA A 64 2.68 -5.30 -10.45
N ASN A 65 3.03 -6.40 -11.11
CA ASN A 65 4.40 -6.76 -11.49
C ASN A 65 5.38 -6.89 -10.30
N PHE A 66 4.88 -7.42 -9.18
CA PHE A 66 5.67 -7.94 -8.07
C PHE A 66 5.48 -9.45 -7.97
N ASP A 67 6.45 -10.16 -7.44
CA ASP A 67 6.32 -11.60 -7.14
C ASP A 67 5.55 -11.82 -5.83
N GLY A 68 5.65 -10.88 -4.88
CA GLY A 68 4.94 -10.95 -3.62
C GLY A 68 5.01 -9.66 -2.81
N TRP A 69 4.02 -9.50 -1.92
CA TRP A 69 3.96 -8.38 -0.99
C TRP A 69 3.36 -8.81 0.36
N THR A 70 3.68 -8.04 1.40
CA THR A 70 3.15 -8.23 2.75
C THR A 70 2.91 -6.86 3.40
N ILE A 71 1.76 -6.71 4.05
CA ILE A 71 1.44 -5.56 4.90
C ILE A 71 1.18 -6.06 6.31
N SER A 72 1.89 -5.50 7.28
CA SER A 72 1.65 -5.72 8.70
C SER A 72 1.19 -4.42 9.35
N VAL A 73 0.05 -4.47 10.02
CA VAL A 73 -0.53 -3.33 10.74
C VAL A 73 -0.36 -3.57 12.22
N GLU A 74 0.19 -2.58 12.91
CA GLU A 74 0.33 -2.56 14.36
C GLU A 74 -0.33 -1.29 14.89
N GLU A 75 -1.10 -1.43 15.96
CA GLU A 75 -1.67 -0.30 16.68
C GLU A 75 -0.84 -0.10 17.96
N LYS A 76 -0.12 1.02 18.03
CA LYS A 76 0.58 1.41 19.26
C LYS A 76 -0.46 1.97 20.22
N GLN A 77 -0.71 1.23 21.30
CA GLN A 77 -1.55 1.66 22.44
C GLN A 77 -0.78 2.62 23.34
#